data_AF-A0A7S3Y6M9-F1
#
_entry.id   AF-A0A7S3Y6M9-F1
#
_cell.length_a   1.000
_cell.length_b   1.000
_cell.length_c   1.000
_cell.angle_alpha   90.00
_cell.angle_beta   90.00
_cell.angle_gamma   90.00
#
_symmetry.space_group_name_H-M   'P 1'
#
loop_
_entity.id
_entity.type
_entity.pdbx_description
1 polymer ?
#
loop_
_entity_poly.entity_id
_entity_poly.type
_entity_poly.pdbx_seq_one_letter_code
_entity_poly.pdbx_strand_id
1 'polypeptide(L)'
;MNIKDAEDATLTKSFRFGPNIATVANTLLFLKEKSPQKDWKPYRLIGGGGAGAGRLFASAGDPRAPPRRTLLAFTNLALLQAALPVGGRIISINGDGSNSGIRKWQSTLREVGEVYELTQRPGRVSFKEWDDEDGPMTYDQFCRDVEARELTKYSLHIGLVDKFQEDTMKVAEEFQREVVDRRHPPEGADLVLSTIHAAKGMEWDHVEVVDDAS
;
A
#
# COMPACT_ATOMS: atom_id res chain seq x y z
N MET A 1 -22.50 -7.69 23.91
CA MET A 1 -23.16 -8.98 23.61
C MET A 1 -22.26 -10.09 24.14
N ASN A 2 -22.76 -11.05 24.90
CA ASN A 2 -21.93 -12.04 25.61
C ASN A 2 -22.14 -13.43 24.99
N ILE A 3 -21.08 -14.05 24.44
CA ILE A 3 -21.10 -15.40 23.87
C ILE A 3 -20.79 -16.38 25.01
N LYS A 4 -21.65 -17.37 25.25
CA LYS A 4 -21.46 -18.37 26.32
C LYS A 4 -20.42 -19.42 25.88
N ASP A 5 -19.60 -19.88 26.82
CA ASP A 5 -18.63 -20.98 26.66
C ASP A 5 -17.52 -20.78 25.60
N ALA A 6 -17.13 -19.54 25.33
CA ALA A 6 -16.05 -19.20 24.39
C ALA A 6 -14.68 -19.14 25.09
N GLU A 7 -13.64 -19.67 24.45
CA GLU A 7 -12.25 -19.45 24.88
C GLU A 7 -11.78 -18.04 24.47
N ASP A 8 -11.17 -17.32 25.41
CA ASP A 8 -10.60 -15.99 25.13
C ASP A 8 -9.27 -16.14 24.40
N ALA A 9 -9.22 -15.66 23.16
CA ALA A 9 -8.00 -15.63 22.37
C ALA A 9 -7.46 -14.20 22.31
N THR A 10 -6.23 -14.00 22.79
CA THR A 10 -5.55 -12.71 22.63
C THR A 10 -4.94 -12.65 21.23
N LEU A 11 -5.27 -11.60 20.47
CA LEU A 11 -4.64 -11.31 19.16
C LEU A 11 -3.18 -10.90 19.38
N THR A 12 -2.29 -11.87 19.52
CA THR A 12 -0.89 -11.62 19.90
C THR A 12 0.07 -11.51 18.73
N LYS A 13 -0.33 -11.81 17.48
CA LYS A 13 0.65 -11.94 16.37
C LYS A 13 0.30 -11.40 14.99
N SER A 14 -0.81 -10.69 14.80
CA SER A 14 -1.02 -9.93 13.57
C SER A 14 -2.21 -9.01 13.74
N PHE A 15 -1.96 -7.70 13.66
CA PHE A 15 -2.92 -6.61 13.82
C PHE A 15 -3.50 -6.52 15.23
N ARG A 16 -2.90 -5.66 16.07
CA ARG A 16 -3.51 -5.19 17.32
C ARG A 16 -4.66 -4.25 16.98
N PHE A 17 -5.77 -4.86 16.63
CA PHE A 17 -7.05 -4.21 16.54
C PHE A 17 -7.41 -3.62 17.91
N GLY A 18 -7.60 -2.30 17.96
CA GLY A 18 -8.11 -1.63 19.16
C GLY A 18 -9.51 -2.15 19.54
N PRO A 19 -10.04 -1.76 20.72
CA PRO A 19 -11.32 -2.27 21.23
C PRO A 19 -12.49 -2.17 20.23
N ASN A 20 -12.48 -1.14 19.38
CA ASN A 20 -13.51 -0.91 18.36
C ASN A 20 -13.50 -1.98 17.26
N ILE A 21 -12.32 -2.33 16.74
CA ILE A 21 -12.22 -3.34 15.69
C ILE A 21 -12.44 -4.75 16.25
N ALA A 22 -11.98 -5.02 17.47
CA ALA A 22 -12.33 -6.26 18.18
C ALA A 22 -13.87 -6.39 18.36
N THR A 23 -14.57 -5.28 18.61
CA THR A 23 -16.04 -5.28 18.71
C THR A 23 -16.70 -5.65 17.38
N VAL A 24 -16.30 -5.02 16.27
CA VAL A 24 -16.83 -5.34 14.92
C VAL A 24 -16.53 -6.79 14.55
N ALA A 25 -15.31 -7.26 14.79
CA ALA A 25 -14.93 -8.64 14.51
C ALA A 25 -15.75 -9.64 15.35
N ASN A 26 -16.03 -9.35 16.63
CA ASN A 26 -16.91 -10.18 17.46
C ASN A 26 -18.36 -10.21 16.93
N THR A 27 -18.87 -9.12 16.35
CA THR A 27 -20.19 -9.12 15.70
C THR A 27 -20.22 -10.08 14.50
N LEU A 28 -19.17 -10.08 13.68
CA LEU A 28 -19.05 -11.01 12.55
C LEU A 28 -18.90 -12.47 13.02
N LEU A 29 -18.14 -12.72 14.09
CA LEU A 29 -18.02 -14.04 14.70
C LEU A 29 -19.34 -14.55 15.28
N PHE A 30 -20.14 -13.66 15.89
CA PHE A 30 -21.47 -14.00 16.37
C PHE A 30 -22.44 -14.39 15.23
N LEU A 31 -22.40 -13.68 14.10
CA LEU A 31 -23.18 -14.07 12.93
C LEU A 31 -22.73 -15.43 12.37
N LYS A 32 -21.43 -15.72 12.44
CA LYS A 32 -20.84 -16.98 12.02
C LYS A 32 -21.22 -18.17 12.91
N GLU A 33 -21.39 -17.96 14.22
CA GLU A 33 -21.94 -18.95 15.17
C GLU A 33 -23.32 -19.47 14.75
N LYS A 34 -24.13 -18.62 14.10
CA LYS A 34 -25.49 -18.96 13.66
C LYS A 34 -25.53 -19.62 12.27
N SER A 35 -24.39 -19.87 11.65
CA SER A 35 -24.27 -20.57 10.36
C SER A 35 -24.14 -22.08 10.58
N PRO A 36 -24.74 -22.93 9.74
CA PRO A 36 -24.63 -24.39 9.86
C PRO A 36 -23.22 -24.87 9.47
N GLN A 37 -22.29 -24.88 10.42
CA GLN A 37 -20.97 -25.49 10.29
C GLN A 37 -20.78 -26.62 11.31
N LYS A 38 -20.06 -27.68 10.92
CA LYS A 38 -19.96 -28.91 11.70
C LYS A 38 -18.92 -28.86 12.84
N ASP A 39 -17.96 -27.93 12.80
CA ASP A 39 -16.78 -27.99 13.70
C ASP A 39 -16.27 -26.60 14.16
N TRP A 40 -17.12 -25.58 14.24
CA TRP A 40 -16.69 -24.26 14.69
C TRP A 40 -16.70 -24.17 16.23
N LYS A 41 -15.57 -23.77 16.83
CA LYS A 41 -15.47 -23.44 18.25
C LYS A 41 -15.56 -21.93 18.44
N PRO A 42 -16.48 -21.42 19.27
CA PRO A 42 -16.59 -20.01 19.54
C PRO A 42 -15.34 -19.52 20.29
N TYR A 43 -14.79 -18.40 19.83
CA TYR A 43 -13.74 -17.67 20.54
C TYR A 43 -14.07 -16.19 20.50
N ARG A 44 -13.64 -15.49 21.56
CA ARG A 44 -13.84 -14.04 21.69
C ARG A 44 -12.53 -13.32 21.41
N LEU A 45 -12.63 -12.25 20.61
CA LEU A 45 -11.51 -11.36 20.36
C LEU A 45 -11.51 -10.24 21.40
N ILE A 46 -10.38 -10.07 22.08
CA ILE A 46 -10.12 -8.96 22.98
C ILE A 46 -9.08 -8.05 22.34
N GLY A 47 -9.42 -6.78 22.12
CA GLY A 47 -8.48 -5.79 21.60
C GLY A 47 -7.37 -5.52 22.62
N GLY A 48 -6.13 -5.40 22.15
CA GLY A 48 -4.97 -5.13 23.02
C GLY A 48 -5.10 -3.74 23.66
N GLY A 49 -5.36 -3.70 24.97
CA GLY A 49 -5.60 -2.48 25.75
C GLY A 49 -4.36 -1.66 26.11
N GLY A 50 -3.44 -1.45 25.17
CA GLY A 50 -2.38 -0.46 25.33
C GLY A 50 -2.93 0.96 25.22
N ALA A 51 -2.35 1.92 25.94
CA ALA A 51 -2.66 3.35 25.81
C ALA A 51 -2.30 3.84 24.40
N GLY A 52 -3.22 3.68 23.47
CA GLY A 52 -2.98 3.88 22.04
C GLY A 52 -4.06 3.20 21.22
N ALA A 53 -5.33 3.52 21.50
CA ALA A 53 -6.40 3.15 20.58
C ALA A 53 -6.10 3.84 19.24
N GLY A 54 -5.64 3.07 18.25
CA GLY A 54 -5.33 3.58 16.92
C GLY A 54 -6.49 4.42 16.40
N ARG A 55 -6.22 5.69 16.06
CA ARG A 55 -7.20 6.57 15.43
C ARG A 55 -7.16 6.31 13.93
N LEU A 56 -8.32 6.06 13.34
CA LEU A 56 -8.49 5.99 11.89
C LEU A 56 -8.67 7.43 11.38
N PHE A 57 -7.79 7.84 10.47
CA PHE A 57 -7.97 9.06 9.67
C PHE A 57 -8.52 8.65 8.30
N ALA A 58 -9.49 9.42 7.80
CA ALA A 58 -10.36 8.99 6.70
C ALA A 58 -9.74 9.09 5.30
N SER A 59 -8.59 9.76 5.12
CA SER A 59 -7.94 9.83 3.81
C SER A 59 -6.46 10.17 3.88
N ALA A 60 -5.75 9.82 2.81
CA ALA A 60 -4.44 10.37 2.52
C ALA A 60 -4.50 11.88 2.38
N GLY A 61 -3.63 12.57 3.13
CA GLY A 61 -3.55 14.03 3.12
C GLY A 61 -4.51 14.77 4.07
N ASP A 62 -5.17 14.09 5.04
CA ASP A 62 -5.94 14.81 6.08
C ASP A 62 -5.02 15.80 6.82
N PRO A 63 -5.33 17.11 6.87
CA PRO A 63 -4.51 18.11 7.56
C PRO A 63 -4.43 17.88 9.08
N ARG A 64 -5.32 17.04 9.65
CA ARG A 64 -5.28 16.59 11.04
C ARG A 64 -4.44 15.34 11.23
N ALA A 65 -3.93 14.75 10.14
CA ALA A 65 -3.06 13.59 10.21
C ALA A 65 -1.80 13.95 11.00
N PRO A 66 -1.35 13.04 11.87
CA PRO A 66 -0.18 13.29 12.69
C PRO A 66 1.06 13.53 11.82
N PRO A 67 2.03 14.30 12.34
CA PRO A 67 3.24 14.66 11.60
C PRO A 67 4.05 13.42 11.21
N ARG A 68 4.12 12.44 12.11
CA ARG A 68 4.72 11.11 11.88
C ARG A 68 3.63 10.09 11.63
N ARG A 69 3.72 9.37 10.51
CA ARG A 69 2.77 8.29 10.17
C ARG A 69 3.36 7.26 9.22
N THR A 70 2.71 6.11 9.16
CA THR A 70 3.04 5.03 8.23
C THR A 70 1.96 4.90 7.17
N LEU A 71 2.33 4.99 5.89
CA LEU A 71 1.46 4.67 4.77
C LEU A 71 1.54 3.19 4.45
N LEU A 72 0.37 2.56 4.34
CA LEU A 72 0.22 1.19 3.88
C LEU A 72 -0.50 1.16 2.55
N ALA A 73 0.05 0.45 1.58
CA ALA A 73 -0.62 0.15 0.31
C ALA A 73 -0.35 -1.29 -0.12
N PHE A 74 -1.10 -1.81 -1.08
CA PHE A 74 -0.82 -3.12 -1.67
C PHE A 74 0.42 -3.09 -2.57
N THR A 75 0.66 -1.96 -3.26
CA THR A 75 1.76 -1.81 -4.22
C THR A 75 2.75 -0.70 -3.86
N ASN A 76 4.00 -0.83 -4.32
CA ASN A 76 4.98 0.26 -4.21
C ASN A 76 4.58 1.49 -5.04
N LEU A 77 3.87 1.30 -6.15
CA LEU A 77 3.44 2.40 -7.01
C LEU A 77 2.37 3.26 -6.33
N ALA A 78 1.43 2.65 -5.61
CA ALA A 78 0.48 3.39 -4.78
C ALA A 78 1.19 4.18 -3.67
N LEU A 79 2.20 3.59 -3.02
CA LEU A 79 3.02 4.30 -2.03
C LEU A 79 3.79 5.47 -2.65
N LEU A 80 4.33 5.32 -3.87
CA LEU A 80 4.95 6.40 -4.62
C LEU A 80 3.96 7.54 -4.81
N GLN A 81 2.81 7.28 -5.44
CA GLN A 81 1.80 8.30 -5.71
C GLN A 81 1.30 9.01 -4.45
N ALA A 82 1.13 8.29 -3.34
CA ALA A 82 0.67 8.84 -2.07
C ALA A 82 1.76 9.68 -1.37
N ALA A 83 3.04 9.36 -1.58
CA ALA A 83 4.16 10.07 -0.98
C ALA A 83 4.48 11.41 -1.69
N LEU A 84 4.28 11.49 -3.01
CA LEU A 84 4.66 12.65 -3.82
C LEU A 84 4.04 14.00 -3.37
N PRO A 85 2.74 14.09 -3.02
CA PRO A 85 2.16 15.34 -2.52
C PRO A 85 2.72 15.81 -1.17
N VAL A 86 3.42 14.92 -0.44
CA VAL A 86 3.87 15.16 0.95
C VAL A 86 5.30 15.72 0.99
N GLY A 87 5.73 16.42 -0.06
CA GLY A 87 7.10 16.91 -0.28
C GLY A 87 7.71 17.65 0.93
N GLY A 88 9.05 17.63 0.99
CA GLY A 88 9.81 18.26 2.07
C GLY A 88 9.84 17.48 3.38
N ARG A 89 9.39 16.21 3.38
CA ARG A 89 9.41 15.30 4.53
C ARG A 89 10.53 14.28 4.42
N ILE A 90 11.02 13.82 5.58
CA ILE A 90 11.95 12.69 5.66
C ILE A 90 11.15 11.40 5.50
N ILE A 91 11.40 10.66 4.42
CA ILE A 91 10.68 9.44 4.08
C ILE A 91 11.60 8.22 4.29
N SER A 92 11.10 7.23 5.01
CA SER A 92 11.74 5.92 5.16
C SER A 92 10.91 4.83 4.48
N ILE A 93 11.58 3.80 3.97
CA ILE A 93 10.95 2.63 3.37
C ILE A 93 11.08 1.46 4.36
N ASN A 94 9.96 0.85 4.71
CA ASN A 94 9.95 -0.36 5.50
C ASN A 94 10.34 -1.60 4.67
N GLY A 95 11.05 -2.54 5.28
CA GLY A 95 11.47 -3.80 4.63
C GLY A 95 12.97 -3.95 4.39
N ASP A 96 13.81 -3.37 5.25
CA ASP A 96 15.29 -3.47 5.21
C ASP A 96 15.81 -4.85 5.63
N GLY A 97 15.49 -5.88 4.83
CA GLY A 97 16.25 -7.12 4.74
C GLY A 97 17.17 -7.03 3.52
N SER A 98 18.44 -6.72 3.77
CA SER A 98 19.67 -6.62 2.93
C SER A 98 19.65 -6.32 1.42
N ASN A 99 18.53 -6.37 0.69
CA ASN A 99 18.36 -5.95 -0.71
C ASN A 99 16.91 -6.05 -1.22
N SER A 100 15.94 -6.57 -0.45
CA SER A 100 14.65 -7.01 -1.03
C SER A 100 13.66 -5.88 -1.32
N GLY A 101 13.65 -4.79 -0.53
CA GLY A 101 12.75 -3.65 -0.73
C GLY A 101 13.19 -2.76 -1.90
N ILE A 102 14.49 -2.44 -1.97
CA ILE A 102 15.04 -1.46 -2.91
C ILE A 102 14.94 -1.92 -4.36
N ARG A 103 15.21 -3.20 -4.64
CA ARG A 103 15.06 -3.74 -5.99
C ARG A 103 13.62 -3.61 -6.50
N LYS A 104 12.63 -3.74 -5.60
CA LYS A 104 11.22 -3.54 -5.96
C LYS A 104 10.94 -2.10 -6.30
N TRP A 105 11.47 -1.14 -5.54
CA TRP A 105 11.35 0.28 -5.84
C TRP A 105 12.02 0.67 -7.16
N GLN A 106 13.23 0.17 -7.41
CA GLN A 106 13.93 0.36 -8.68
C GLN A 106 13.14 -0.23 -9.86
N SER A 107 12.49 -1.39 -9.68
CA SER A 107 11.59 -1.94 -10.70
C SER A 107 10.40 -1.00 -10.93
N THR A 108 9.71 -0.58 -9.87
CA THR A 108 8.57 0.33 -9.97
C THR A 108 8.92 1.63 -10.69
N LEU A 109 10.07 2.24 -10.39
CA LEU A 109 10.51 3.47 -11.04
C LEU A 109 10.90 3.26 -12.51
N ARG A 110 11.53 2.11 -12.83
CA ARG A 110 11.79 1.74 -14.23
C ARG A 110 10.50 1.57 -15.01
N GLU A 111 9.51 0.88 -14.44
CA GLU A 111 8.20 0.66 -15.07
C GLU A 111 7.46 1.98 -15.32
N VAL A 112 7.55 2.96 -14.39
CA VAL A 112 7.04 4.32 -14.61
C VAL A 112 7.75 4.98 -15.79
N GLY A 113 9.08 4.85 -15.87
CA GLY A 113 9.87 5.37 -16.99
C GLY A 113 9.48 4.74 -18.33
N GLU A 114 9.27 3.44 -18.39
CA GLU A 114 8.83 2.74 -19.60
C GLU A 114 7.47 3.26 -20.11
N VAL A 115 6.50 3.45 -19.20
CA VAL A 115 5.19 4.01 -19.57
C VAL A 115 5.30 5.48 -19.97
N TYR A 116 6.14 6.27 -19.29
CA TYR A 116 6.41 7.65 -19.69
C TYR A 116 7.06 7.72 -21.09
N GLU A 117 8.02 6.85 -21.41
CA GLU A 117 8.66 6.84 -22.73
C GLU A 117 7.66 6.63 -23.88
N LEU A 118 6.59 5.85 -23.65
CA LEU A 118 5.52 5.68 -24.64
C LEU A 118 4.80 6.99 -24.99
N THR A 119 4.74 7.95 -24.06
CA THR A 119 4.17 9.29 -24.33
C THR A 119 5.03 10.12 -25.28
N GLN A 120 6.33 9.81 -25.33
CA GLN A 120 7.31 10.54 -26.13
C GLN A 120 7.46 9.93 -27.52
N ARG A 121 7.40 8.60 -27.62
CA ARG A 121 7.55 7.86 -28.88
C ARG A 121 6.96 6.45 -28.76
N PRO A 122 6.53 5.84 -29.88
CA PRO A 122 6.17 4.43 -29.89
C PRO A 122 7.37 3.56 -29.46
N GLY A 123 7.12 2.54 -28.63
CA GLY A 123 8.16 1.74 -27.99
C GLY A 123 7.66 0.37 -27.52
N ARG A 124 8.45 -0.31 -26.68
CA ARG A 124 8.05 -1.56 -26.02
C ARG A 124 8.09 -1.38 -24.51
N VAL A 125 7.19 -2.07 -23.81
CA VAL A 125 7.17 -2.17 -22.35
C VAL A 125 7.65 -3.56 -21.93
N SER A 126 8.29 -3.66 -20.77
CA SER A 126 8.81 -4.93 -20.21
C SER A 126 7.77 -5.70 -19.38
N PHE A 127 6.49 -5.39 -19.59
CA PHE A 127 5.38 -6.01 -18.88
C PHE A 127 4.98 -7.33 -19.53
N LYS A 128 4.81 -8.36 -18.69
CA LYS A 128 4.49 -9.73 -19.12
C LYS A 128 3.27 -9.83 -20.02
N GLU A 129 2.28 -8.98 -19.79
CA GLU A 129 1.04 -8.94 -20.56
C GLU A 129 1.25 -8.59 -22.05
N TRP A 130 2.41 -8.03 -22.40
CA TRP A 130 2.81 -7.65 -23.76
C TRP A 130 4.08 -8.37 -24.24
N ASP A 131 4.53 -9.43 -23.55
CA ASP A 131 5.73 -10.20 -23.95
C ASP A 131 5.58 -10.81 -25.36
N ASP A 132 4.36 -11.22 -25.72
CA ASP A 132 4.03 -11.86 -26.99
C ASP A 132 3.60 -10.86 -28.09
N GLU A 133 3.59 -9.56 -27.80
CA GLU A 133 3.16 -8.56 -28.77
C GLU A 133 4.30 -8.08 -29.68
N ASP A 134 4.05 -8.20 -30.98
CA ASP A 134 5.01 -7.82 -32.01
C ASP A 134 4.86 -6.35 -32.41
N GLY A 135 5.96 -5.62 -32.31
CA GLY A 135 6.10 -4.26 -32.83
C GLY A 135 6.08 -3.19 -31.74
N PRO A 136 6.22 -1.91 -32.13
CA PRO A 136 6.13 -0.80 -31.20
C PRO A 136 4.66 -0.47 -30.88
N MET A 137 4.43 -0.16 -29.61
CA MET A 137 3.17 0.30 -29.04
C MET A 137 3.21 1.81 -28.82
N THR A 138 2.09 2.49 -29.05
CA THR A 138 1.89 3.89 -28.63
C THR A 138 1.28 3.97 -27.22
N TYR A 139 1.40 5.13 -26.57
CA TYR A 139 0.74 5.36 -25.28
C TYR A 139 -0.79 5.15 -25.34
N ASP A 140 -1.44 5.62 -26.41
CA ASP A 140 -2.89 5.42 -26.61
C ASP A 140 -3.28 3.96 -26.83
N GLN A 141 -2.40 3.15 -27.42
CA GLN A 141 -2.59 1.69 -27.51
C GLN A 141 -2.46 1.06 -26.13
N PHE A 142 -1.41 1.42 -25.38
CA PHE A 142 -1.21 0.93 -24.02
C PHE A 142 -2.43 1.22 -23.12
N CYS A 143 -2.94 2.45 -23.12
CA CYS A 143 -4.10 2.82 -22.30
C CYS A 143 -5.36 2.03 -22.69
N ARG A 144 -5.61 1.89 -24.00
CA ARG A 144 -6.75 1.10 -24.49
C ARG A 144 -6.63 -0.37 -24.14
N ASP A 145 -5.43 -0.94 -24.22
CA ASP A 145 -5.19 -2.34 -23.86
C ASP A 145 -5.40 -2.56 -22.37
N VAL A 146 -4.91 -1.65 -21.53
CA VAL A 146 -5.12 -1.71 -20.07
C VAL A 146 -6.61 -1.72 -19.73
N GLU A 147 -7.40 -0.86 -20.37
CA GLU A 147 -8.85 -0.81 -20.19
C GLU A 147 -9.54 -2.06 -20.74
N ALA A 148 -9.29 -2.41 -22.01
CA ALA A 148 -9.97 -3.50 -22.70
C ALA A 148 -9.65 -4.89 -22.13
N ARG A 149 -8.46 -5.05 -21.55
CA ARG A 149 -8.00 -6.31 -20.93
C ARG A 149 -8.14 -6.30 -19.41
N GLU A 150 -8.78 -5.28 -18.82
CA GLU A 150 -9.00 -5.12 -17.38
C GLU A 150 -7.71 -5.24 -16.54
N LEU A 151 -6.60 -4.69 -17.05
CA LEU A 151 -5.29 -4.76 -16.39
C LEU A 151 -5.13 -3.66 -15.33
N THR A 152 -6.03 -3.64 -14.35
CA THR A 152 -6.20 -2.55 -13.36
C THR A 152 -4.90 -2.15 -12.66
N LYS A 153 -3.98 -3.09 -12.44
CA LYS A 153 -2.64 -2.81 -11.86
C LYS A 153 -1.82 -1.74 -12.61
N TYR A 154 -2.06 -1.51 -13.90
CA TYR A 154 -1.38 -0.49 -14.70
C TYR A 154 -2.08 0.87 -14.70
N SER A 155 -3.29 0.95 -14.15
CA SER A 155 -4.04 2.20 -14.05
C SER A 155 -3.30 3.23 -13.19
N LEU A 156 -2.53 2.78 -12.19
CA LEU A 156 -1.68 3.66 -11.39
C LEU A 156 -0.48 4.19 -12.19
N HIS A 157 0.07 3.43 -13.14
CA HIS A 157 1.15 3.93 -14.01
C HIS A 157 0.61 5.03 -14.93
N ILE A 158 -0.54 4.76 -15.58
CA ILE A 158 -1.25 5.72 -16.42
C ILE A 158 -1.56 6.98 -15.61
N GLY A 159 -2.22 6.84 -14.46
CA GLY A 159 -2.61 7.96 -13.62
C GLY A 159 -1.41 8.77 -13.08
N LEU A 160 -0.25 8.15 -12.85
CA LEU A 160 0.96 8.89 -12.47
C LEU A 160 1.48 9.72 -13.66
N VAL A 161 1.62 9.09 -14.83
CA VAL A 161 2.11 9.74 -16.05
C VAL A 161 1.18 10.86 -16.50
N ASP A 162 -0.13 10.66 -16.48
CA ASP A 162 -1.12 11.69 -16.83
C ASP A 162 -1.10 12.87 -15.86
N LYS A 163 -0.87 12.59 -14.58
CA LYS A 163 -0.85 13.62 -13.53
C LYS A 163 0.38 14.51 -13.61
N PHE A 164 1.55 13.92 -13.85
CA PHE A 164 2.83 14.66 -13.82
C PHE A 164 3.35 15.02 -15.21
N GLN A 165 2.85 14.40 -16.28
CA GLN A 165 3.18 14.71 -17.67
C GLN A 165 4.71 14.80 -17.88
N GLU A 166 5.22 15.91 -18.42
CA GLU A 166 6.64 16.17 -18.65
C GLU A 166 7.50 16.13 -17.37
N ASP A 167 6.91 16.38 -16.20
CA ASP A 167 7.60 16.30 -14.90
C ASP A 167 7.70 14.88 -14.35
N THR A 168 7.10 13.87 -15.00
CA THR A 168 7.04 12.48 -14.49
C THR A 168 8.43 11.95 -14.14
N MET A 169 9.41 12.09 -15.05
CA MET A 169 10.77 11.59 -14.83
C MET A 169 11.49 12.37 -13.74
N LYS A 170 11.32 13.70 -13.70
CA LYS A 170 11.89 14.54 -12.65
C LYS A 170 11.40 14.09 -11.28
N VAL A 171 10.09 13.86 -11.15
CA VAL A 171 9.47 13.42 -9.90
C VAL A 171 9.95 12.01 -9.50
N ALA A 172 10.06 11.09 -10.45
CA ALA A 172 10.59 9.75 -10.22
C ALA A 172 12.07 9.77 -9.76
N GLU A 173 12.90 10.60 -10.40
CA GLU A 173 14.32 10.77 -10.07
C GLU A 173 14.53 11.45 -8.71
N GLU A 174 13.72 12.46 -8.39
CA GLU A 174 13.70 13.09 -7.07
C GLU A 174 13.34 12.08 -5.97
N PHE A 175 12.32 11.24 -6.21
CA PHE A 175 11.95 10.18 -5.27
C PHE A 175 13.06 9.13 -5.11
N GLN A 176 13.67 8.69 -6.22
CA GLN A 176 14.80 7.77 -6.19
C GLN A 176 15.92 8.33 -5.31
N ARG A 177 16.33 9.57 -5.55
CA ARG A 177 17.45 10.21 -4.86
C ARG A 177 17.17 10.45 -3.37
N GLU A 178 16.03 11.05 -3.05
CA GLU A 178 15.74 11.50 -1.68
C GLU A 178 15.20 10.38 -0.78
N VAL A 179 14.59 9.35 -1.35
CA VAL A 179 13.93 8.29 -0.57
C VAL A 179 14.66 6.96 -0.71
N VAL A 180 14.82 6.48 -1.93
CA VAL A 180 15.34 5.12 -2.19
C VAL A 180 16.85 5.05 -1.92
N ASP A 181 17.62 6.03 -2.40
CA ASP A 181 19.09 6.03 -2.28
C ASP A 181 19.55 6.51 -0.90
N ARG A 182 18.86 7.48 -0.32
CA ARG A 182 19.25 8.11 0.95
C ARG A 182 18.99 7.24 2.18
N ARG A 183 18.00 6.33 2.12
CA ARG A 183 17.70 5.31 3.14
C ARG A 183 17.62 5.86 4.57
N HIS A 184 16.67 6.76 4.80
CA HIS A 184 16.45 7.26 6.15
C HIS A 184 15.97 6.13 7.09
N PRO A 185 16.50 6.05 8.33
CA PRO A 185 16.01 5.10 9.31
C PRO A 185 14.57 5.45 9.75
N PRO A 186 13.70 4.46 10.03
CA PRO A 186 12.31 4.70 10.40
C PRO A 186 12.12 5.61 11.63
N GLU A 187 13.04 5.57 12.59
CA GLU A 187 12.94 6.30 13.87
C GLU A 187 13.00 7.83 13.70
N GLY A 188 13.63 8.28 12.62
CA GLY A 188 13.79 9.69 12.26
C GLY A 188 12.87 10.18 11.14
N ALA A 189 12.02 9.31 10.60
CA ALA A 189 11.18 9.63 9.46
C ALA A 189 9.87 10.33 9.86
N ASP A 190 9.45 11.29 9.03
CA ASP A 190 8.10 11.87 9.09
C ASP A 190 7.07 10.94 8.43
N LEU A 191 7.52 10.14 7.47
CA LEU A 191 6.68 9.20 6.74
C LEU A 191 7.40 7.86 6.58
N VAL A 192 6.74 6.78 6.96
CA VAL A 192 7.20 5.41 6.68
C VAL A 192 6.33 4.81 5.59
N LEU A 193 6.93 4.34 4.51
CA LEU A 193 6.23 3.65 3.43
C LEU A 193 6.36 2.15 3.62
N SER A 194 5.25 1.43 3.68
CA SER A 194 5.27 -0.03 3.75
C SER A 194 4.18 -0.63 2.89
N THR A 195 4.52 -1.68 2.14
CA THR A 195 3.46 -2.52 1.61
C THR A 195 2.76 -3.26 2.75
N ILE A 196 1.47 -3.57 2.59
CA ILE A 196 0.70 -4.36 3.58
C ILE A 196 1.39 -5.70 3.86
N HIS A 197 1.96 -6.32 2.82
CA HIS A 197 2.73 -7.56 2.94
C HIS A 197 3.98 -7.39 3.82
N ALA A 198 4.74 -6.31 3.62
CA ALA A 198 5.93 -6.01 4.43
C ALA A 198 5.58 -5.58 5.86
N ALA A 199 4.38 -5.05 6.08
CA ALA A 199 3.91 -4.59 7.38
C ALA A 199 3.48 -5.72 8.34
N LYS A 200 3.45 -6.97 7.88
CA LYS A 200 2.97 -8.10 8.68
C LYS A 200 3.79 -8.26 9.96
N GLY A 201 3.12 -8.18 11.11
CA GLY A 201 3.74 -8.35 12.43
C GLY A 201 4.48 -7.11 12.95
N MET A 202 4.35 -5.97 12.26
CA MET A 202 4.90 -4.69 12.70
C MET A 202 3.81 -3.80 13.31
N GLU A 203 4.22 -2.84 14.13
CA GLU A 203 3.33 -1.92 14.83
C GLU A 203 3.84 -0.48 14.68
N TRP A 204 2.92 0.46 14.50
CA TRP A 204 3.19 1.90 14.44
C TRP A 204 2.08 2.66 15.18
N ASP A 205 2.42 3.82 15.72
CA ASP A 205 1.48 4.67 16.45
C ASP A 205 0.34 5.17 15.55
N HIS A 206 0.67 5.49 14.30
CA HIS A 206 -0.23 6.09 13.33
C HIS A 206 -0.08 5.45 11.96
N VAL A 207 -1.17 4.89 11.45
CA VAL A 207 -1.22 4.17 10.18
C VAL A 207 -2.32 4.74 9.31
N GLU A 208 -2.01 4.94 8.04
CA GLU A 208 -2.91 5.37 7.00
C GLU A 208 -2.88 4.33 5.88
N VAL A 209 -4.04 3.85 5.46
CA VAL A 209 -4.14 2.88 4.36
C VAL A 209 -4.51 3.65 3.10
N VAL A 210 -3.65 3.56 2.09
CA VAL A 210 -3.89 4.10 0.76
C VAL A 210 -4.95 3.25 0.09
N ASP A 211 -5.92 3.89 -0.53
CA ASP A 211 -6.96 3.21 -1.31
C ASP A 211 -6.39 2.82 -2.68
N ASP A 212 -5.76 1.63 -2.75
CA ASP A 212 -5.23 1.05 -3.98
C ASP A 212 -5.80 -0.34 -4.28
N ALA A 213 -6.90 -0.70 -3.63
CA ALA A 213 -7.64 -1.94 -3.81
C ALA A 213 -8.98 -1.68 -4.51
N SER A 214 -8.91 -1.25 -5.78
CA SER A 214 -10.06 -1.06 -6.67
C SER A 214 -9.80 -1.71 -8.02
#